data_AF-A0A1M7H2Q1-F1
#
_entry.id   AF-A0A1M7H2Q1-F1
#
_cell.length_a   1.000
_cell.length_b   1.000
_cell.length_c   1.000
_cell.angle_alpha   90.00
_cell.angle_beta   90.00
_cell.angle_gamma   90.00
#
_symmetry.space_group_name_H-M   'P 1'
#
loop_
_entity.id
_entity.type
_entity.pdbx_description
1 polymer ?
#
loop_
_entity_poly.entity_id
_entity_poly.type
_entity_poly.pdbx_seq_one_letter_code
_entity_poly.pdbx_strand_id
1 'polypeptide(L)'
;MGKLKSLLSVLITGTVICSATALQAFAANEPITDIYDSTIFNESKESDSEGISSNVWAVGSSSDIKTDVTEPVVEAVSETPFNVFDIYDAHQKYVKLHSGDPELMYRKSEGIDVSYAQGKIDWKAVKDSGIDFAIIRAGYGNAKKYPNQIDTWFKYNITEAQKVGMDIGIYWYSYAYDVEAARDEAEGCYQIIKDYNITYPVYFDIEEEKHKKLSAAEVSAIIDTFCSTIESKGYHAGIYSFTSLLSTKVYKQVLDKYAVWVAHWNVNAPAFSGDYGMWQYNAVGRVNGISTDVDLDHCYINYPYIISPDTYNPDGTETSISPVQYPASTEKVVAKGIDVSVWQAKIDWDKVAKSDVDYAIIRAGYGNLSSQKDKYFEANIEGAAKAGIDCGVYWYSYASSPEDAVLEAEACYEVIKNRKYAYPVYYSLEDVCLNSLSNKALSDIAKAFCSTLEKKGYYVGIKSNVNFLSTRLDESLFKSYDVWVAHYGVSKPGFNKNYNMWQYSSTGKVNGINGIVNCDYAYINFPKVMKEAHLNGF
;
A
#
# COMPACT_ATOMS: atom_id res chain seq x y z
N MET A 1 -9.14 -21.82 -78.84
CA MET A 1 -8.27 -22.06 -77.67
C MET A 1 -8.94 -21.43 -76.46
N GLY A 2 -9.37 -22.07 -75.39
CA GLY A 2 -9.38 -23.46 -74.95
C GLY A 2 -10.04 -23.43 -73.56
N LYS A 3 -11.33 -23.82 -73.52
CA LYS A 3 -12.17 -24.34 -72.40
C LYS A 3 -12.45 -23.38 -71.21
N LEU A 4 -13.64 -22.81 -70.94
CA LEU A 4 -15.05 -23.31 -70.85
C LEU A 4 -15.19 -24.34 -69.69
N LYS A 5 -16.11 -24.36 -68.71
CA LYS A 5 -17.47 -23.80 -68.42
C LYS A 5 -17.81 -24.20 -66.95
N SER A 6 -18.31 -23.33 -66.06
CA SER A 6 -19.68 -23.23 -65.51
C SER A 6 -20.36 -24.42 -64.79
N LEU A 7 -20.83 -24.15 -63.55
CA LEU A 7 -22.13 -24.48 -62.90
C LEU A 7 -22.49 -25.90 -62.34
N LEU A 8 -22.80 -25.88 -61.03
CA LEU A 8 -23.86 -26.54 -60.22
C LEU A 8 -24.38 -27.98 -60.51
N SER A 9 -24.47 -28.82 -59.46
CA SER A 9 -25.67 -29.61 -58.99
C SER A 9 -25.27 -30.68 -57.92
N VAL A 10 -25.83 -30.68 -56.71
CA VAL A 10 -26.95 -31.52 -56.16
C VAL A 10 -26.77 -33.05 -56.30
N LEU A 11 -26.68 -33.80 -55.18
CA LEU A 11 -27.61 -34.90 -54.81
C LEU A 11 -27.29 -35.58 -53.46
N ILE A 12 -28.29 -36.32 -52.99
CA ILE A 12 -28.64 -36.82 -51.66
C ILE A 12 -28.23 -38.30 -51.46
N THR A 13 -28.13 -38.72 -50.18
CA THR A 13 -28.20 -40.09 -49.58
C THR A 13 -27.11 -41.13 -49.86
N GLY A 14 -26.67 -41.80 -48.79
CA GLY A 14 -25.95 -43.07 -48.88
C GLY A 14 -25.26 -43.52 -47.58
N THR A 15 -26.06 -44.00 -46.64
CA THR A 15 -25.76 -44.70 -45.38
C THR A 15 -24.74 -45.86 -45.51
N VAL A 16 -24.04 -46.22 -44.41
CA VAL A 16 -23.84 -47.59 -43.84
C VAL A 16 -22.90 -47.45 -42.62
N ILE A 17 -23.42 -47.45 -41.38
CA ILE A 17 -23.56 -48.57 -40.41
C ILE A 17 -22.28 -48.88 -39.60
N CYS A 18 -22.37 -48.63 -38.28
CA CYS A 18 -22.13 -49.58 -37.17
C CYS A 18 -22.14 -48.76 -35.86
N SER A 19 -23.30 -48.54 -35.23
CA SER A 19 -23.92 -49.37 -34.18
C SER A 19 -23.21 -49.33 -32.81
N ALA A 20 -23.89 -48.67 -31.87
CA ALA A 20 -23.87 -48.96 -30.43
C ALA A 20 -24.17 -50.45 -30.20
N THR A 21 -23.70 -51.13 -29.15
CA THR A 21 -24.07 -50.97 -27.73
C THR A 21 -23.21 -51.92 -26.88
N ALA A 22 -22.92 -51.57 -25.63
CA ALA A 22 -22.94 -52.51 -24.51
C ALA A 22 -22.95 -51.75 -23.18
N LEU A 23 -24.08 -51.85 -22.49
CA LEU A 23 -24.28 -51.52 -21.09
C LEU A 23 -23.78 -52.70 -20.22
N GLN A 24 -23.47 -52.40 -18.95
CA GLN A 24 -23.26 -53.30 -17.80
C GLN A 24 -21.86 -53.89 -17.55
N ALA A 25 -21.17 -53.21 -16.62
CA ALA A 25 -20.64 -53.71 -15.35
C ALA A 25 -20.01 -55.12 -15.32
N PHE A 26 -18.73 -55.19 -14.94
CA PHE A 26 -18.29 -55.80 -13.66
C PHE A 26 -16.78 -55.55 -13.44
N ALA A 27 -16.49 -54.95 -12.28
CA ALA A 27 -15.34 -55.13 -11.39
C ALA A 27 -13.90 -55.15 -11.94
N ALA A 28 -13.16 -54.07 -11.69
CA ALA A 28 -11.96 -54.05 -10.82
C ALA A 28 -11.24 -52.70 -10.95
N ASN A 29 -11.65 -51.71 -10.15
CA ASN A 29 -10.78 -50.59 -9.78
C ASN A 29 -10.92 -50.45 -8.26
N GLU A 30 -9.84 -50.74 -7.53
CA GLU A 30 -9.75 -50.37 -6.13
C GLU A 30 -9.65 -48.84 -6.00
N PRO A 31 -10.36 -48.23 -5.04
CA PRO A 31 -10.32 -46.79 -4.85
C PRO A 31 -9.06 -46.39 -4.09
N ILE A 32 -8.37 -45.38 -4.61
CA ILE A 32 -7.43 -44.57 -3.84
C ILE A 32 -8.27 -43.91 -2.74
N THR A 33 -8.01 -44.31 -1.50
CA THR A 33 -8.72 -43.85 -0.32
C THR A 33 -8.28 -42.43 0.04
N ASP A 34 -9.28 -41.63 0.39
CA ASP A 34 -9.16 -40.31 0.99
C ASP A 34 -8.16 -40.30 2.15
N ILE A 35 -7.19 -39.39 2.08
CA ILE A 35 -6.41 -38.96 3.25
C ILE A 35 -6.70 -37.47 3.42
N TYR A 36 -7.82 -37.18 4.08
CA TYR A 36 -7.95 -35.92 4.82
C TYR A 36 -7.02 -36.02 6.03
N ASP A 37 -5.84 -35.42 5.92
CA ASP A 37 -4.99 -35.17 7.09
C ASP A 37 -5.67 -34.10 7.96
N SER A 38 -6.22 -34.54 9.09
CA SER A 38 -7.02 -33.76 10.02
C SER A 38 -6.19 -33.27 11.21
N THR A 39 -4.92 -32.92 10.98
CA THR A 39 -4.03 -32.43 12.06
C THR A 39 -3.60 -30.97 11.96
N ILE A 40 -4.13 -30.19 11.01
CA ILE A 40 -3.89 -28.73 10.95
C ILE A 40 -5.15 -27.97 11.36
N PHE A 41 -5.51 -28.05 12.63
CA PHE A 41 -6.40 -27.07 13.25
C PHE A 41 -5.93 -26.86 14.69
N ASN A 42 -5.04 -25.89 14.89
CA ASN A 42 -4.93 -25.19 16.17
C ASN A 42 -4.09 -23.91 16.06
N GLU A 43 -4.47 -23.01 15.17
CA GLU A 43 -4.12 -21.59 15.31
C GLU A 43 -5.32 -20.76 14.85
N SER A 44 -6.27 -20.51 15.75
CA SER A 44 -7.22 -19.41 15.55
C SER A 44 -7.80 -18.89 16.86
N LYS A 45 -7.61 -17.58 17.03
CA LYS A 45 -8.34 -16.58 17.83
C LYS A 45 -8.26 -16.62 19.36
N GLU A 46 -7.60 -15.59 19.88
CA GLU A 46 -7.93 -14.97 21.17
C GLU A 46 -9.39 -14.47 21.13
N SER A 47 -10.15 -14.79 22.19
CA SER A 47 -11.49 -14.28 22.42
C SER A 47 -11.52 -13.52 23.73
N ASP A 48 -11.83 -12.23 23.67
CA ASP A 48 -12.29 -11.45 24.82
C ASP A 48 -13.81 -11.36 24.75
N SER A 49 -14.47 -11.88 25.79
CA SER A 49 -15.91 -11.78 25.98
C SER A 49 -16.22 -11.18 27.33
N GLU A 50 -17.08 -10.16 27.33
CA GLU A 50 -18.13 -9.82 28.31
C GLU A 50 -18.87 -8.64 27.65
N GLY A 51 -20.15 -8.64 27.29
CA GLY A 51 -21.33 -9.33 27.77
C GLY A 51 -22.37 -8.24 28.06
N ILE A 52 -23.51 -8.22 27.37
CA ILE A 52 -24.79 -7.63 27.85
C ILE A 52 -25.95 -8.13 26.97
N SER A 53 -27.05 -8.37 27.65
CA SER A 53 -28.18 -9.23 27.33
C SER A 53 -29.29 -8.63 26.46
N SER A 54 -29.90 -9.51 25.66
CA SER A 54 -31.33 -9.67 25.33
C SER A 54 -32.31 -8.50 25.50
N ASN A 55 -33.11 -8.22 24.46
CA ASN A 55 -34.51 -8.66 24.46
C ASN A 55 -35.18 -8.58 23.08
N VAL A 56 -36.01 -9.59 22.86
CA VAL A 56 -36.91 -9.88 21.74
C VAL A 56 -38.06 -8.85 21.68
N TRP A 57 -38.71 -8.69 20.52
CA TRP A 57 -40.16 -8.87 20.30
C TRP A 57 -40.50 -8.64 18.83
N ALA A 58 -41.13 -9.65 18.23
CA ALA A 58 -41.69 -9.65 16.89
C ALA A 58 -43.22 -9.65 16.99
N VAL A 59 -43.89 -8.75 16.27
CA VAL A 59 -45.30 -8.78 15.83
C VAL A 59 -45.35 -7.76 14.68
N GLY A 60 -45.97 -7.92 13.51
CA GLY A 60 -47.05 -8.76 13.00
C GLY A 60 -47.79 -7.90 11.96
N SER A 61 -48.41 -8.56 10.99
CA SER A 61 -48.85 -8.09 9.66
C SER A 61 -50.05 -7.12 9.59
N SER A 62 -50.06 -6.36 8.47
CA SER A 62 -51.19 -5.97 7.57
C SER A 62 -52.48 -5.33 8.11
N SER A 63 -52.86 -4.17 7.57
CA SER A 63 -53.89 -4.02 6.51
C SER A 63 -54.28 -2.56 6.22
N ASP A 64 -54.48 -2.28 4.93
CA ASP A 64 -55.30 -1.29 4.21
C ASP A 64 -55.83 -0.01 4.89
N ILE A 65 -55.66 1.13 4.20
CA ILE A 65 -56.72 2.13 3.91
C ILE A 65 -56.31 2.96 2.67
N LYS A 66 -57.25 3.06 1.70
CA LYS A 66 -57.21 3.97 0.54
C LYS A 66 -57.85 5.31 0.90
N THR A 67 -57.32 6.42 0.36
CA THR A 67 -58.14 7.56 -0.11
C THR A 67 -57.42 8.30 -1.25
N ASP A 68 -58.16 8.53 -2.33
CA ASP A 68 -57.91 9.38 -3.50
C ASP A 68 -57.54 10.83 -3.15
N VAL A 69 -56.84 11.54 -4.07
CA VAL A 69 -57.29 12.77 -4.77
C VAL A 69 -56.11 13.44 -5.53
N THR A 70 -56.18 13.36 -6.87
CA THR A 70 -55.70 14.26 -7.95
C THR A 70 -54.36 15.00 -7.86
N GLU A 71 -53.46 14.74 -8.82
CA GLU A 71 -52.32 15.60 -9.20
C GLU A 71 -52.56 16.33 -10.54
N PRO A 72 -52.05 17.57 -10.72
CA PRO A 72 -51.85 18.17 -12.03
C PRO A 72 -50.48 17.79 -12.61
N VAL A 73 -50.45 17.62 -13.93
CA VAL A 73 -49.28 17.30 -14.76
C VAL A 73 -48.17 18.34 -14.59
N VAL A 74 -46.97 17.89 -14.20
CA VAL A 74 -45.73 18.68 -14.23
C VAL A 74 -44.91 18.22 -15.45
N GLU A 75 -44.52 19.17 -16.30
CA GLU A 75 -43.63 18.95 -17.43
C GLU A 75 -42.31 18.33 -16.96
N ALA A 76 -41.94 17.22 -17.59
CA ALA A 76 -40.67 16.55 -17.37
C ALA A 76 -39.52 17.44 -17.84
N VAL A 77 -38.78 18.01 -16.89
CA VAL A 77 -37.45 18.54 -17.13
C VAL A 77 -36.56 17.35 -17.46
N SER A 78 -36.04 17.29 -18.68
CA SER A 78 -35.15 16.22 -19.11
C SER A 78 -33.87 16.29 -18.29
N GLU A 79 -33.74 15.45 -17.27
CA GLU A 79 -32.45 15.13 -16.69
C GLU A 79 -31.56 14.63 -17.82
N THR A 80 -30.50 15.38 -18.12
CA THR A 80 -29.43 14.89 -18.98
C THR A 80 -28.98 13.54 -18.43
N PRO A 81 -29.13 12.44 -19.19
CA PRO A 81 -28.94 11.11 -18.65
C PRO A 81 -27.51 10.96 -18.16
N PHE A 82 -27.37 10.42 -16.94
CA PHE A 82 -26.12 9.98 -16.33
C PHE A 82 -25.22 9.34 -17.38
N ASN A 83 -24.16 10.04 -17.77
CA ASN A 83 -23.21 9.53 -18.75
C ASN A 83 -22.27 8.56 -18.05
N VAL A 84 -22.57 7.27 -18.18
CA VAL A 84 -21.76 6.16 -17.63
C VAL A 84 -20.31 6.20 -18.12
N PHE A 85 -20.03 6.86 -19.25
CA PHE A 85 -18.66 7.04 -19.73
C PHE A 85 -17.88 8.07 -18.91
N ASP A 86 -18.52 9.10 -18.35
CA ASP A 86 -17.82 10.07 -17.48
C ASP A 86 -17.42 9.42 -16.14
N ILE A 87 -18.24 8.48 -15.65
CA ILE A 87 -17.92 7.65 -14.47
C ILE A 87 -16.84 6.63 -14.81
N TYR A 88 -16.93 6.00 -15.98
CA TYR A 88 -15.90 5.07 -16.46
C TYR A 88 -14.56 5.77 -16.63
N ASP A 89 -14.54 6.96 -17.24
CA ASP A 89 -13.32 7.74 -17.46
C ASP A 89 -12.77 8.30 -16.15
N ALA A 90 -13.62 8.73 -15.22
CA ALA A 90 -13.20 9.08 -13.86
C ALA A 90 -12.64 7.85 -13.12
N HIS A 91 -13.23 6.67 -13.30
CA HIS A 91 -12.76 5.42 -12.73
C HIS A 91 -11.47 4.92 -13.40
N GLN A 92 -11.30 5.08 -14.71
CA GLN A 92 -10.06 4.77 -15.41
C GLN A 92 -8.96 5.77 -15.03
N LYS A 93 -9.29 7.04 -14.82
CA LYS A 93 -8.37 8.06 -14.29
C LYS A 93 -7.99 7.72 -12.85
N TYR A 94 -8.94 7.36 -12.01
CA TYR A 94 -8.70 6.85 -10.65
C TYR A 94 -7.82 5.60 -10.67
N VAL A 95 -8.15 4.57 -11.46
CA VAL A 95 -7.36 3.36 -11.60
C VAL A 95 -5.96 3.68 -12.10
N LYS A 96 -5.79 4.61 -13.05
CA LYS A 96 -4.47 5.02 -13.55
C LYS A 96 -3.66 5.83 -12.52
N LEU A 97 -4.32 6.64 -11.69
CA LEU A 97 -3.71 7.34 -10.55
C LEU A 97 -3.33 6.40 -9.40
N HIS A 98 -4.03 5.26 -9.27
CA HIS A 98 -3.89 4.31 -8.15
C HIS A 98 -3.39 2.93 -8.60
N SER A 99 -2.92 2.77 -9.83
CA SER A 99 -2.32 1.54 -10.37
C SER A 99 -0.80 1.47 -10.16
N GLY A 100 -0.22 2.46 -9.47
CA GLY A 100 1.18 2.43 -9.06
C GLY A 100 1.42 1.46 -7.90
N ASP A 101 2.68 1.02 -7.76
CA ASP A 101 3.21 0.36 -6.55
C ASP A 101 2.67 1.01 -5.26
N PRO A 102 1.80 0.31 -4.49
CA PRO A 102 1.18 0.85 -3.28
C PRO A 102 2.19 1.34 -2.23
N GLU A 103 3.41 0.82 -2.23
CA GLU A 103 4.51 1.28 -1.36
C GLU A 103 4.98 2.68 -1.68
N LEU A 104 4.94 3.04 -2.96
CA LEU A 104 5.36 4.35 -3.42
C LEU A 104 4.19 5.33 -3.38
N MET A 105 2.96 4.92 -3.06
CA MET A 105 1.81 5.83 -2.95
C MET A 105 1.77 6.59 -1.62
N TYR A 106 2.36 6.03 -0.57
CA TYR A 106 2.34 6.59 0.78
C TYR A 106 3.75 6.90 1.28
N ARG A 107 3.94 8.10 1.82
CA ARG A 107 5.21 8.57 2.38
C ARG A 107 4.89 9.58 3.47
N LYS A 108 5.32 9.33 4.71
CA LYS A 108 5.35 10.41 5.71
C LYS A 108 6.50 11.34 5.36
N SER A 109 6.20 12.61 5.10
CA SER A 109 7.17 13.66 4.79
C SER A 109 6.87 14.91 5.59
N GLU A 110 7.92 15.65 5.92
CA GLU A 110 7.86 16.89 6.68
C GLU A 110 7.99 18.08 5.72
N GLY A 111 7.07 19.04 5.82
CA GLY A 111 6.99 20.16 4.89
C GLY A 111 6.72 21.50 5.56
N ILE A 112 6.76 22.53 4.72
CA ILE A 112 6.36 23.89 5.06
C ILE A 112 5.46 24.46 3.97
N ASP A 113 4.63 25.43 4.31
CA ASP A 113 4.05 26.32 3.32
C ASP A 113 4.50 27.78 3.54
N VAL A 114 4.74 28.48 2.42
CA VAL A 114 5.42 29.78 2.42
C VAL A 114 4.80 30.75 1.44
N SER A 115 4.93 32.04 1.76
CA SER A 115 4.48 33.15 0.94
C SER A 115 5.43 34.34 1.05
N TYR A 116 4.97 35.51 0.63
CA TYR A 116 5.65 36.78 0.89
C TYR A 116 6.02 37.02 2.37
N ALA A 117 5.31 36.39 3.31
CA ALA A 117 5.46 36.62 4.74
C ALA A 117 6.85 36.22 5.27
N GLN A 118 7.48 35.20 4.68
CA GLN A 118 8.80 34.72 5.11
C GLN A 118 9.97 35.55 4.55
N GLY A 119 9.72 36.44 3.58
CA GLY A 119 10.75 37.21 2.93
C GLY A 119 11.77 36.35 2.18
N LYS A 120 13.06 36.70 2.26
CA LYS A 120 14.13 35.94 1.62
C LYS A 120 14.43 34.66 2.41
N ILE A 121 14.16 33.52 1.78
CA ILE A 121 14.45 32.19 2.34
C ILE A 121 15.82 31.68 1.84
N ASP A 122 16.59 31.08 2.74
CA ASP A 122 17.74 30.23 2.39
C ASP A 122 17.28 28.79 2.20
N TRP A 123 16.94 28.45 0.96
CA TRP A 123 16.37 27.15 0.59
C TRP A 123 17.33 25.98 0.80
N LYS A 124 18.64 26.23 0.75
CA LYS A 124 19.64 25.19 1.04
C LYS A 124 19.63 24.85 2.53
N ALA A 125 19.63 25.87 3.39
CA ALA A 125 19.50 25.68 4.83
C ALA A 125 18.17 25.02 5.23
N VAL A 126 17.07 25.35 4.54
CA VAL A 126 15.77 24.69 4.72
C VAL A 126 15.86 23.20 4.38
N LYS A 127 16.36 22.85 3.19
CA LYS A 127 16.51 21.44 2.77
C LYS A 127 17.42 20.67 3.73
N ASP A 128 18.56 21.26 4.11
CA ASP A 128 19.53 20.63 5.02
C ASP A 128 19.00 20.47 6.46
N SER A 129 17.91 21.16 6.82
CA SER A 129 17.23 21.00 8.10
C SER A 129 16.24 19.84 8.16
N GLY A 130 16.07 19.10 7.06
CA GLY A 130 15.18 17.93 7.00
C GLY A 130 13.77 18.24 6.50
N ILE A 131 13.56 19.36 5.82
CA ILE A 131 12.30 19.65 5.13
C ILE A 131 12.31 18.96 3.76
N ASP A 132 11.31 18.13 3.50
CA ASP A 132 11.19 17.29 2.32
C ASP A 132 10.54 18.04 1.15
N PHE A 133 9.48 18.80 1.43
CA PHE A 133 8.68 19.53 0.45
C PHE A 133 8.30 20.95 0.92
N ALA A 134 7.89 21.80 -0.02
CA ALA A 134 7.27 23.08 0.28
C ALA A 134 6.06 23.39 -0.61
N ILE A 135 4.99 23.93 -0.02
CA ILE A 135 3.85 24.48 -0.76
C ILE A 135 4.01 26.00 -0.86
N ILE A 136 4.21 26.52 -2.07
CA ILE A 136 4.57 27.94 -2.27
C ILE A 136 3.36 28.69 -2.80
N ARG A 137 3.01 29.82 -2.18
CA ARG A 137 1.94 30.67 -2.71
C ARG A 137 2.33 31.24 -4.07
N ALA A 138 1.58 30.92 -5.12
CA ALA A 138 1.79 31.52 -6.44
C ALA A 138 1.14 32.90 -6.55
N GLY A 139 -0.02 33.05 -5.93
CA GLY A 139 -0.80 34.27 -5.98
C GLY A 139 -2.14 34.08 -5.29
N TYR A 140 -3.03 35.03 -5.55
CA TYR A 140 -4.34 35.09 -4.93
C TYR A 140 -5.33 35.85 -5.80
N GLY A 141 -6.63 35.65 -5.57
CA GLY A 141 -7.65 36.43 -6.28
C GLY A 141 -7.56 36.35 -7.81
N ASN A 142 -7.97 37.42 -8.49
CA ASN A 142 -7.96 37.53 -9.95
C ASN A 142 -6.66 38.20 -10.45
N ALA A 143 -5.54 37.47 -10.39
CA ALA A 143 -4.23 37.97 -10.82
C ALA A 143 -4.17 38.35 -12.32
N LYS A 144 -5.05 37.78 -13.16
CA LYS A 144 -5.20 38.17 -14.56
C LYS A 144 -5.67 39.62 -14.70
N LYS A 145 -6.58 40.07 -13.84
CA LYS A 145 -7.07 41.44 -13.77
C LYS A 145 -6.16 42.35 -12.95
N TYR A 146 -5.55 41.82 -11.88
CA TYR A 146 -4.75 42.56 -10.93
C TYR A 146 -3.35 41.92 -10.77
N PRO A 147 -2.37 42.30 -11.61
CA PRO A 147 -1.04 41.65 -11.61
C PRO A 147 -0.28 41.73 -10.29
N ASN A 148 -0.64 42.66 -9.40
CA ASN A 148 -0.10 42.77 -8.05
C ASN A 148 -0.58 41.66 -7.10
N GLN A 149 -1.47 40.77 -7.54
CA GLN A 149 -1.92 39.60 -6.79
C GLN A 149 -1.09 38.34 -7.07
N ILE A 150 0.03 38.48 -7.79
CA ILE A 150 1.11 37.50 -7.81
C ILE A 150 1.89 37.66 -6.51
N ASP A 151 2.19 36.56 -5.81
CA ASP A 151 2.98 36.67 -4.58
C ASP A 151 4.38 37.22 -4.90
N THR A 152 4.77 38.27 -4.17
CA THR A 152 6.01 39.02 -4.45
C THR A 152 7.28 38.19 -4.33
N TRP A 153 7.25 37.09 -3.57
CA TRP A 153 8.38 36.19 -3.38
C TRP A 153 8.25 34.89 -4.19
N PHE A 154 7.12 34.63 -4.87
CA PHE A 154 6.88 33.39 -5.60
C PHE A 154 8.03 33.02 -6.53
N LYS A 155 8.42 33.92 -7.44
CA LYS A 155 9.46 33.65 -8.45
C LYS A 155 10.80 33.30 -7.81
N TYR A 156 11.18 33.99 -6.73
CA TYR A 156 12.40 33.68 -5.99
C TYR A 156 12.28 32.32 -5.32
N ASN A 157 11.19 32.11 -4.57
CA ASN A 157 10.98 30.90 -3.79
C ASN A 157 10.94 29.65 -4.67
N ILE A 158 10.15 29.64 -5.74
CA ILE A 158 10.06 28.48 -6.63
C ILE A 158 11.39 28.19 -7.33
N THR A 159 12.12 29.23 -7.77
CA THR A 159 13.40 29.06 -8.46
C THR A 159 14.48 28.53 -7.52
N GLU A 160 14.62 29.10 -6.32
CA GLU A 160 15.65 28.68 -5.37
C GLU A 160 15.34 27.33 -4.71
N ALA A 161 14.05 27.03 -4.46
CA ALA A 161 13.63 25.71 -3.99
C ALA A 161 13.93 24.62 -5.03
N GLN A 162 13.64 24.86 -6.33
CA GLN A 162 13.96 23.91 -7.40
C GLN A 162 15.46 23.66 -7.53
N LYS A 163 16.30 24.68 -7.37
CA LYS A 163 17.77 24.54 -7.43
C LYS A 163 18.34 23.57 -6.41
N VAL A 164 17.69 23.42 -5.25
CA VAL A 164 18.12 22.52 -4.18
C VAL A 164 17.41 21.17 -4.23
N GLY A 165 16.60 20.90 -5.26
CA GLY A 165 15.84 19.65 -5.40
C GLY A 165 14.72 19.52 -4.37
N MET A 166 14.11 20.64 -3.95
CA MET A 166 12.93 20.61 -3.08
C MET A 166 11.72 20.10 -3.87
N ASP A 167 10.92 19.22 -3.26
CA ASP A 167 9.61 18.88 -3.81
C ASP A 167 8.65 20.06 -3.60
N ILE A 168 7.90 20.45 -4.64
CA ILE A 168 7.18 21.73 -4.64
C ILE A 168 5.73 21.54 -5.03
N GLY A 169 4.84 22.05 -4.17
CA GLY A 169 3.44 22.27 -4.44
C GLY A 169 3.13 23.75 -4.54
N ILE A 170 1.90 24.07 -4.92
CA ILE A 170 1.44 25.45 -5.06
C ILE A 170 0.19 25.62 -4.22
N TYR A 171 -0.01 26.80 -3.66
CA TYR A 171 -1.35 27.20 -3.25
C TYR A 171 -1.78 28.53 -3.86
N TRP A 172 -3.09 28.66 -4.05
CA TRP A 172 -3.75 29.85 -4.57
C TRP A 172 -4.82 30.31 -3.59
N TYR A 173 -4.56 31.46 -2.94
CA TYR A 173 -5.46 32.02 -1.94
C TYR A 173 -6.71 32.62 -2.61
N SER A 174 -7.88 32.09 -2.29
CA SER A 174 -9.07 32.42 -3.03
C SER A 174 -9.86 33.61 -2.49
N TYR A 175 -10.27 34.48 -3.41
CA TYR A 175 -11.36 35.43 -3.19
C TYR A 175 -12.57 35.11 -4.06
N ALA A 176 -12.69 33.93 -4.64
CA ALA A 176 -13.83 33.56 -5.46
C ALA A 176 -15.11 33.54 -4.61
N TYR A 177 -16.19 34.11 -5.15
CA TYR A 177 -17.52 34.05 -4.52
C TYR A 177 -18.51 33.22 -5.33
N ASP A 178 -18.12 32.88 -6.56
CA ASP A 178 -18.90 32.11 -7.52
C ASP A 178 -17.95 31.31 -8.42
N VAL A 179 -18.54 30.45 -9.26
CA VAL A 179 -17.82 29.56 -10.17
C VAL A 179 -17.07 30.31 -11.27
N GLU A 180 -17.51 31.51 -11.67
CA GLU A 180 -16.83 32.28 -12.71
C GLU A 180 -15.52 32.85 -12.16
N ALA A 181 -15.56 33.43 -10.96
CA ALA A 181 -14.39 33.89 -10.25
C ALA A 181 -13.42 32.72 -10.02
N ALA A 182 -13.89 31.57 -9.54
CA ALA A 182 -13.03 30.39 -9.31
C ALA A 182 -12.28 29.95 -10.57
N ARG A 183 -12.94 30.00 -11.74
CA ARG A 183 -12.33 29.69 -13.03
C ARG A 183 -11.27 30.72 -13.44
N ASP A 184 -11.55 32.01 -13.23
CA ASP A 184 -10.60 33.09 -13.50
C ASP A 184 -9.35 32.97 -12.60
N GLU A 185 -9.53 32.62 -11.34
CA GLU A 185 -8.45 32.35 -10.39
C GLU A 185 -7.60 31.16 -10.84
N ALA A 186 -8.23 30.04 -11.24
CA ALA A 186 -7.52 28.85 -11.74
C ALA A 186 -6.72 29.14 -13.02
N GLU A 187 -7.28 29.88 -13.97
CA GLU A 187 -6.56 30.26 -15.19
C GLU A 187 -5.40 31.22 -14.86
N GLY A 188 -5.59 32.16 -13.92
CA GLY A 188 -4.53 33.02 -13.41
C GLY A 188 -3.39 32.22 -12.79
N CYS A 189 -3.73 31.27 -11.91
CA CYS A 189 -2.78 30.34 -11.29
C CYS A 189 -1.99 29.57 -12.36
N TYR A 190 -2.67 28.94 -13.32
CA TYR A 190 -2.03 28.21 -14.41
C TYR A 190 -1.02 29.07 -15.19
N GLN A 191 -1.39 30.30 -15.57
CA GLN A 191 -0.48 31.18 -16.32
C GLN A 191 0.81 31.52 -15.57
N ILE A 192 0.78 31.52 -14.23
CA ILE A 192 1.92 31.81 -13.37
C ILE A 192 2.80 30.58 -13.17
N ILE A 193 2.21 29.38 -13.05
CA ILE A 193 2.94 28.16 -12.68
C ILE A 193 3.39 27.31 -13.87
N LYS A 194 2.81 27.50 -15.07
CA LYS A 194 2.96 26.61 -16.24
C LYS A 194 4.40 26.29 -16.69
N ASP A 195 5.35 27.16 -16.38
CA ASP A 195 6.75 27.05 -16.80
C ASP A 195 7.66 26.43 -15.71
N TYR A 196 7.08 25.97 -14.59
CA TYR A 196 7.81 25.39 -13.47
C TYR A 196 7.48 23.91 -13.29
N ASN A 197 8.46 23.14 -12.81
CA ASN A 197 8.25 21.76 -12.38
C ASN A 197 7.57 21.71 -11.00
N ILE A 198 6.36 21.17 -10.94
CA ILE A 198 5.52 21.06 -9.74
C ILE A 198 5.34 19.58 -9.42
N THR A 199 5.79 19.13 -8.25
CA THR A 199 5.81 17.72 -7.83
C THR A 199 4.81 17.39 -6.72
N TYR A 200 4.08 18.39 -6.24
CA TYR A 200 2.96 18.28 -5.28
C TYR A 200 1.70 18.95 -5.85
N PRO A 201 0.52 18.78 -5.23
CA PRO A 201 -0.71 19.36 -5.75
C PRO A 201 -0.69 20.90 -5.80
N VAL A 202 -1.54 21.44 -6.68
CA VAL A 202 -1.93 22.84 -6.68
C VAL A 202 -3.20 22.95 -5.83
N TYR A 203 -3.03 23.46 -4.62
CA TYR A 203 -4.09 23.61 -3.63
C TYR A 203 -4.88 24.91 -3.84
N PHE A 204 -6.21 24.77 -3.88
CA PHE A 204 -7.14 25.87 -3.76
C PHE A 204 -7.37 26.18 -2.28
N ASP A 205 -6.88 27.32 -1.85
CA ASP A 205 -6.94 27.77 -0.47
C ASP A 205 -8.24 28.57 -0.25
N ILE A 206 -9.15 27.98 0.53
CA ILE A 206 -10.50 28.50 0.76
C ILE A 206 -10.77 28.69 2.25
N GLU A 207 -10.60 29.91 2.73
CA GLU A 207 -10.65 30.18 4.18
C GLU A 207 -11.33 31.49 4.59
N GLU A 208 -11.67 32.35 3.62
CA GLU A 208 -12.34 33.63 3.87
C GLU A 208 -13.66 33.51 4.65
N GLU A 209 -13.93 34.51 5.47
CA GLU A 209 -15.19 34.65 6.22
C GLU A 209 -16.44 34.58 5.33
N LYS A 210 -16.32 35.03 4.08
CA LYS A 210 -17.43 34.96 3.13
C LYS A 210 -17.75 33.52 2.70
N HIS A 211 -16.76 32.63 2.62
CA HIS A 211 -16.98 31.22 2.28
C HIS A 211 -17.80 30.51 3.37
N LYS A 212 -17.62 30.91 4.64
CA LYS A 212 -18.43 30.40 5.77
C LYS A 212 -19.92 30.72 5.64
N LYS A 213 -20.26 31.81 4.93
CA LYS A 213 -21.65 32.27 4.71
C LYS A 213 -22.33 31.59 3.52
N LEU A 214 -21.55 31.01 2.61
CA LEU A 214 -22.06 30.24 1.49
C LEU A 214 -22.61 28.88 1.96
N SER A 215 -23.52 28.33 1.17
CA SER A 215 -24.01 26.96 1.32
C SER A 215 -22.94 25.94 0.95
N ALA A 216 -23.11 24.69 1.40
CA ALA A 216 -22.20 23.62 1.03
C ALA A 216 -22.16 23.38 -0.49
N ALA A 217 -23.29 23.57 -1.18
CA ALA A 217 -23.38 23.46 -2.63
C ALA A 217 -22.54 24.53 -3.34
N GLU A 218 -22.64 25.79 -2.90
CA GLU A 218 -21.88 26.90 -3.48
C GLU A 218 -20.38 26.73 -3.27
N VAL A 219 -19.95 26.42 -2.04
CA VAL A 219 -18.54 26.17 -1.73
C VAL A 219 -17.99 24.99 -2.53
N SER A 220 -18.75 23.89 -2.60
CA SER A 220 -18.36 22.71 -3.39
C SER A 220 -18.24 23.03 -4.88
N ALA A 221 -19.14 23.85 -5.44
CA ALA A 221 -19.09 24.24 -6.85
C ALA A 221 -17.90 25.15 -7.17
N ILE A 222 -17.56 26.09 -6.28
CA ILE A 222 -16.39 26.96 -6.41
C ILE A 222 -15.11 26.10 -6.41
N ILE A 223 -14.98 25.22 -5.43
CA ILE A 223 -13.87 24.29 -5.29
C ILE A 223 -13.71 23.41 -6.54
N ASP A 224 -14.79 22.72 -6.95
CA ASP A 224 -14.77 21.81 -8.10
C ASP A 224 -14.41 22.55 -9.39
N THR A 225 -14.88 23.80 -9.54
CA THR A 225 -14.54 24.63 -10.70
C THR A 225 -13.05 24.97 -10.74
N PHE A 226 -12.45 25.40 -9.63
CA PHE A 226 -11.01 25.68 -9.61
C PHE A 226 -10.21 24.41 -9.87
N CYS A 227 -10.49 23.34 -9.11
CA CYS A 227 -9.70 22.12 -9.14
C CYS A 227 -9.82 21.41 -10.49
N SER A 228 -11.02 21.26 -11.05
CA SER A 228 -11.19 20.68 -12.41
C SER A 228 -10.53 21.52 -13.50
N THR A 229 -10.51 22.85 -13.36
CA THR A 229 -9.81 23.73 -14.31
C THR A 229 -8.32 23.46 -14.26
N ILE A 230 -7.71 23.39 -13.07
CA ILE A 230 -6.29 23.05 -12.88
C ILE A 230 -5.96 21.64 -13.42
N GLU A 231 -6.79 20.64 -13.12
CA GLU A 231 -6.59 19.29 -13.66
C GLU A 231 -6.65 19.23 -15.18
N SER A 232 -7.53 20.03 -15.81
CA SER A 232 -7.61 20.12 -17.27
C SER A 232 -6.32 20.65 -17.92
N LYS A 233 -5.45 21.31 -17.12
CA LYS A 233 -4.14 21.81 -17.55
C LYS A 233 -2.99 20.84 -17.25
N GLY A 234 -3.30 19.65 -16.73
CA GLY A 234 -2.31 18.59 -16.46
C GLY A 234 -1.69 18.62 -15.06
N TYR A 235 -2.24 19.41 -14.13
CA TYR A 235 -1.77 19.48 -12.74
C TYR A 235 -2.64 18.61 -11.82
N HIS A 236 -2.05 18.08 -10.75
CA HIS A 236 -2.84 17.48 -9.67
C HIS A 236 -3.44 18.59 -8.81
N ALA A 237 -4.74 18.57 -8.57
CA ALA A 237 -5.43 19.62 -7.82
C ALA A 237 -5.81 19.15 -6.41
N GLY A 238 -5.82 20.11 -5.48
CA GLY A 238 -6.23 19.86 -4.11
C GLY A 238 -6.97 21.04 -3.49
N ILE A 239 -7.48 20.82 -2.29
CA ILE A 239 -8.20 21.82 -1.50
C ILE A 239 -7.49 21.98 -0.17
N TYR A 240 -7.29 23.23 0.22
CA TYR A 240 -6.84 23.59 1.55
C TYR A 240 -7.91 24.35 2.31
N SER A 241 -8.20 23.93 3.54
CA SER A 241 -8.98 24.71 4.50
C SER A 241 -8.88 24.14 5.92
N PHE A 242 -9.44 24.86 6.89
CA PHE A 242 -9.59 24.37 8.27
C PHE A 242 -10.72 23.36 8.40
N THR A 243 -10.58 22.46 9.38
CA THR A 243 -11.49 21.31 9.61
C THR A 243 -12.98 21.66 9.55
N SER A 244 -13.40 22.72 10.23
CA SER A 244 -14.82 23.10 10.30
C SER A 244 -15.40 23.43 8.92
N LEU A 245 -14.66 24.05 8.00
CA LEU A 245 -15.17 24.35 6.67
C LEU A 245 -15.24 23.07 5.84
N LEU A 246 -14.18 22.27 5.83
CA LEU A 246 -14.16 20.98 5.11
C LEU A 246 -15.30 20.06 5.57
N SER A 247 -15.54 19.95 6.88
CA SER A 247 -16.56 19.05 7.44
C SER A 247 -18.00 19.53 7.25
N THR A 248 -18.24 20.83 7.05
CA THR A 248 -19.62 21.38 7.07
C THR A 248 -20.05 22.10 5.80
N LYS A 249 -19.09 22.50 4.96
CA LYS A 249 -19.31 23.30 3.75
C LYS A 249 -18.83 22.63 2.47
N VAL A 250 -18.27 21.43 2.53
CA VAL A 250 -17.84 20.71 1.32
C VAL A 250 -18.54 19.36 1.27
N TYR A 251 -19.11 19.04 0.11
CA TYR A 251 -19.69 17.72 -0.11
C TYR A 251 -18.60 16.65 -0.18
N LYS A 252 -18.88 15.49 0.42
CA LYS A 252 -17.96 14.36 0.45
C LYS A 252 -17.48 13.98 -0.95
N GLN A 253 -18.35 14.02 -1.96
CA GLN A 253 -18.02 13.69 -3.34
C GLN A 253 -16.96 14.62 -3.95
N VAL A 254 -16.89 15.88 -3.50
CA VAL A 254 -15.84 16.82 -3.92
C VAL A 254 -14.55 16.54 -3.16
N LEU A 255 -14.63 16.23 -1.86
CA LEU A 255 -13.47 15.83 -1.06
C LEU A 255 -12.83 14.52 -1.56
N ASP A 256 -13.64 13.55 -1.99
CA ASP A 256 -13.18 12.27 -2.53
C ASP A 256 -12.52 12.40 -3.92
N LYS A 257 -12.77 13.52 -4.62
CA LYS A 257 -12.28 13.75 -5.99
C LYS A 257 -10.90 14.39 -6.03
N TYR A 258 -10.51 15.15 -5.01
CA TYR A 258 -9.32 15.98 -5.00
C TYR A 258 -8.44 15.71 -3.79
N ALA A 259 -7.15 16.08 -3.89
CA ALA A 259 -6.27 16.05 -2.72
C ALA A 259 -6.80 16.95 -1.60
N VAL A 260 -6.76 16.49 -0.35
CA VAL A 260 -7.18 17.30 0.81
C VAL A 260 -5.97 17.64 1.68
N TRP A 261 -5.78 18.93 1.91
CA TRP A 261 -4.84 19.50 2.87
C TRP A 261 -5.63 20.19 3.98
N VAL A 262 -5.57 19.64 5.19
CA VAL A 262 -6.39 20.11 6.31
C VAL A 262 -5.57 20.91 7.31
N ALA A 263 -6.07 22.07 7.74
CA ALA A 263 -5.49 22.82 8.84
C ALA A 263 -6.15 22.46 10.18
N HIS A 264 -5.34 22.01 11.15
CA HIS A 264 -5.76 21.84 12.54
C HIS A 264 -4.56 21.86 13.48
N TRP A 265 -4.39 22.92 14.24
CA TRP A 265 -3.21 23.10 15.08
C TRP A 265 -3.41 22.63 16.52
N ASN A 266 -2.31 22.33 17.21
CA ASN A 266 -2.29 21.94 18.64
C ASN A 266 -3.12 20.68 18.97
N VAL A 267 -3.19 19.73 18.05
CA VAL A 267 -3.87 18.44 18.21
C VAL A 267 -2.95 17.30 17.79
N ASN A 268 -3.21 16.08 18.28
CA ASN A 268 -2.44 14.89 17.89
C ASN A 268 -2.87 14.32 16.53
N ALA A 269 -4.08 14.65 16.09
CA ALA A 269 -4.61 14.35 14.77
C ALA A 269 -5.75 15.35 14.46
N PRO A 270 -5.97 15.72 13.18
CA PRO A 270 -7.10 16.55 12.78
C PRO A 270 -8.43 15.92 13.18
N ALA A 271 -9.31 16.69 13.83
CA ALA A 271 -10.73 16.36 13.95
C ALA A 271 -11.48 16.53 12.61
N PHE A 272 -11.04 15.79 11.60
CA PHE A 272 -11.65 15.71 10.27
C PHE A 272 -11.87 14.23 9.95
N SER A 273 -13.10 13.85 9.62
CA SER A 273 -13.48 12.45 9.41
C SER A 273 -13.35 11.98 7.96
N GLY A 274 -13.03 12.90 7.04
CA GLY A 274 -12.73 12.55 5.65
C GLY A 274 -11.26 12.16 5.49
N ASP A 275 -10.95 11.54 4.36
CA ASP A 275 -9.57 11.23 4.01
C ASP A 275 -8.80 12.51 3.68
N TYR A 276 -7.52 12.57 4.08
CA TYR A 276 -6.65 13.69 3.79
C TYR A 276 -5.23 13.21 3.51
N GLY A 277 -4.58 13.87 2.55
CA GLY A 277 -3.20 13.57 2.17
C GLY A 277 -2.17 14.43 2.87
N MET A 278 -2.59 15.57 3.42
CA MET A 278 -1.69 16.53 4.05
C MET A 278 -2.37 17.24 5.22
N TRP A 279 -1.60 17.57 6.26
CA TRP A 279 -2.07 18.22 7.48
C TRP A 279 -1.12 19.35 7.87
N GLN A 280 -1.64 20.58 7.88
CA GLN A 280 -0.97 21.72 8.52
C GLN A 280 -1.18 21.66 10.03
N TYR A 281 -0.13 21.31 10.77
CA TYR A 281 -0.22 20.99 12.21
C TYR A 281 0.28 22.12 13.11
N ASN A 282 1.00 23.11 12.55
CA ASN A 282 1.50 24.26 13.30
C ASN A 282 1.62 25.50 12.40
N ALA A 283 1.20 26.67 12.88
CA ALA A 283 1.29 27.94 12.16
C ALA A 283 2.43 28.87 12.65
N VAL A 284 3.22 28.42 13.63
CA VAL A 284 4.31 29.19 14.27
C VAL A 284 5.60 28.37 14.42
N GLY A 285 5.92 27.59 13.40
CA GLY A 285 7.13 26.79 13.31
C GLY A 285 8.41 27.61 13.15
N ARG A 286 9.54 26.95 13.39
CA ARG A 286 10.89 27.51 13.20
C ARG A 286 11.75 26.54 12.42
N VAL A 287 12.20 26.97 11.25
CA VAL A 287 13.01 26.18 10.31
C VAL A 287 14.27 26.96 9.96
N ASN A 288 15.42 26.27 9.93
CA ASN A 288 16.68 26.91 9.59
C ASN A 288 16.62 27.47 8.16
N GLY A 289 17.12 28.69 7.95
CA GLY A 289 16.99 29.41 6.68
C GLY A 289 15.75 30.30 6.55
N ILE A 290 14.83 30.27 7.53
CA ILE A 290 13.68 31.18 7.61
C ILE A 290 13.77 31.98 8.93
N SER A 291 13.70 33.31 8.82
CA SER A 291 13.88 34.20 9.97
C SER A 291 12.59 34.52 10.75
N THR A 292 11.44 34.23 10.14
CA THR A 292 10.10 34.45 10.71
C THR A 292 9.50 33.14 11.20
N ASP A 293 8.26 33.19 11.68
CA ASP A 293 7.43 32.00 11.81
C ASP A 293 7.10 31.43 10.43
N VAL A 294 6.91 30.11 10.37
CA VAL A 294 6.52 29.37 9.17
C VAL A 294 5.55 28.25 9.54
N ASP A 295 4.60 27.99 8.65
CA ASP A 295 3.64 26.92 8.80
C ASP A 295 4.32 25.56 8.56
N LEU A 296 3.95 24.54 9.33
CA LEU A 296 4.53 23.19 9.28
C LEU A 296 3.47 22.18 8.90
N ASP A 297 3.86 21.29 7.99
CA ASP A 297 2.98 20.30 7.38
C ASP A 297 3.52 18.88 7.52
N HIS A 298 2.59 17.94 7.75
CA HIS A 298 2.82 16.53 7.48
C HIS A 298 2.12 16.16 6.18
N CYS A 299 2.83 15.51 5.26
CA CYS A 299 2.20 14.86 4.11
C CYS A 299 2.34 13.35 4.23
N TYR A 300 1.27 12.62 3.92
CA TYR A 300 1.16 11.16 4.03
C TYR A 300 1.08 10.47 2.66
N ILE A 301 0.82 11.25 1.61
CA ILE A 301 0.74 10.79 0.23
C ILE A 301 2.03 11.16 -0.50
N ASN A 302 2.58 10.23 -1.26
CA ASN A 302 3.77 10.46 -2.06
C ASN A 302 3.40 11.10 -3.41
N TYR A 303 3.05 12.38 -3.37
CA TYR A 303 2.69 13.12 -4.57
C TYR A 303 3.76 13.14 -5.67
N PRO A 304 5.07 13.22 -5.38
CA PRO A 304 6.09 13.15 -6.43
C PRO A 304 6.00 11.86 -7.25
N TYR A 305 5.71 10.74 -6.59
CA TYR A 305 5.44 9.47 -7.28
C TYR A 305 4.13 9.48 -8.06
N ILE A 306 3.03 9.95 -7.45
CA ILE A 306 1.71 9.98 -8.11
C ILE A 306 1.72 10.88 -9.36
N ILE A 307 2.39 12.02 -9.27
CA ILE A 307 2.42 13.05 -10.33
C ILE A 307 3.45 12.70 -11.40
N SER A 308 4.57 12.09 -11.04
CA SER A 308 5.66 11.79 -11.98
C SER A 308 6.32 10.44 -11.70
N PRO A 309 5.56 9.32 -11.85
CA PRO A 309 6.04 8.00 -11.45
C PRO A 309 7.28 7.56 -12.23
N ASP A 310 7.38 7.95 -13.50
CA ASP A 310 8.48 7.57 -14.39
C ASP A 310 9.82 8.24 -14.02
N THR A 311 9.77 9.36 -13.29
CA THR A 311 10.95 10.13 -12.87
C THR A 311 11.11 10.17 -11.36
N TYR A 312 10.25 9.50 -10.60
CA TYR A 312 10.30 9.48 -9.15
C TYR A 312 11.49 8.63 -8.68
N ASN A 313 12.41 9.27 -7.96
CA ASN A 313 13.52 8.62 -7.29
C ASN A 313 13.41 8.89 -5.77
N PRO A 314 12.96 7.93 -4.95
CA PRO A 314 12.70 8.15 -3.52
C PRO A 314 13.94 8.57 -2.71
N ASP A 315 15.14 8.26 -3.18
CA ASP A 315 16.36 8.39 -2.37
C ASP A 315 17.22 9.60 -2.76
N GLY A 316 16.93 10.25 -3.89
CA GLY A 316 17.79 11.31 -4.44
C GLY A 316 19.23 10.86 -4.77
N THR A 317 19.55 9.60 -4.50
CA THR A 317 20.78 8.92 -4.85
C THR A 317 20.50 8.07 -6.09
N GLU A 318 21.37 8.16 -7.09
CA GLU A 318 21.62 7.00 -7.93
C GLU A 318 22.33 5.95 -7.05
N THR A 319 21.62 5.35 -6.10
CA THR A 319 22.04 4.04 -5.61
C THR A 319 21.48 3.06 -6.60
N SER A 320 22.32 2.68 -7.57
CA SER A 320 22.11 1.44 -8.29
C SER A 320 22.18 0.30 -7.28
N ILE A 321 21.07 0.02 -6.60
CA ILE A 321 20.90 -1.25 -5.91
C ILE A 321 20.88 -2.26 -7.05
N SER A 322 21.97 -2.99 -7.21
CA SER A 322 21.96 -4.12 -8.13
C SER A 322 20.85 -5.06 -7.65
N PRO A 323 19.97 -5.55 -8.54
CA PRO A 323 18.88 -6.43 -8.13
C PRO A 323 19.42 -7.54 -7.24
N VAL A 324 18.81 -7.78 -6.08
CA VAL A 324 19.22 -8.85 -5.17
C VAL A 324 19.30 -10.14 -5.96
N GLN A 325 20.48 -10.73 -6.05
CA GLN A 325 20.68 -11.98 -6.76
C GLN A 325 20.41 -13.13 -5.81
N TYR A 326 19.28 -13.81 -6.02
CA TYR A 326 18.91 -15.01 -5.28
C TYR A 326 19.68 -16.21 -5.83
N PRO A 327 20.58 -16.83 -5.06
CA PRO A 327 21.33 -17.97 -5.55
C PRO A 327 20.42 -19.18 -5.72
N ALA A 328 20.73 -20.03 -6.71
CA ALA A 328 20.05 -21.32 -6.83
C ALA A 328 20.41 -22.24 -5.66
N SER A 329 19.50 -23.15 -5.32
CA SER A 329 19.72 -24.16 -4.30
C SER A 329 20.90 -25.07 -4.64
N THR A 330 21.72 -25.40 -3.63
CA THR A 330 22.82 -26.35 -3.80
C THR A 330 22.37 -27.82 -3.71
N GLU A 331 21.08 -28.06 -3.43
CA GLU A 331 20.46 -29.37 -3.11
C GLU A 331 21.13 -30.15 -1.96
N LYS A 332 22.20 -29.62 -1.37
CA LYS A 332 22.92 -30.17 -0.23
C LYS A 332 22.63 -29.32 1.00
N VAL A 333 22.31 -29.97 2.11
CA VAL A 333 22.16 -29.29 3.41
C VAL A 333 23.50 -28.67 3.80
N VAL A 334 23.50 -27.36 4.05
CA VAL A 334 24.71 -26.61 4.47
C VAL A 334 24.63 -26.13 5.92
N ALA A 335 23.44 -26.03 6.49
CA ALA A 335 23.22 -25.70 7.89
C ALA A 335 21.88 -26.26 8.39
N LYS A 336 21.79 -26.54 9.69
CA LYS A 336 20.57 -26.96 10.38
C LYS A 336 20.09 -25.84 11.30
N GLY A 337 18.80 -25.55 11.27
CA GLY A 337 18.22 -24.49 12.07
C GLY A 337 16.95 -24.90 12.77
N ILE A 338 16.43 -23.93 13.50
CA ILE A 338 15.09 -23.95 14.11
C ILE A 338 14.39 -22.64 13.80
N ASP A 339 13.06 -22.66 13.78
CA ASP A 339 12.27 -21.44 13.92
C ASP A 339 11.47 -21.40 15.21
N VAL A 340 11.44 -20.21 15.81
CA VAL A 340 10.88 -19.98 17.14
C VAL A 340 10.03 -18.72 17.19
N SER A 341 9.08 -18.70 18.11
CA SER A 341 8.18 -17.57 18.36
C SER A 341 7.77 -17.52 19.83
N VAL A 342 6.71 -16.77 20.15
CA VAL A 342 6.07 -16.78 21.47
C VAL A 342 5.81 -18.19 22.02
N TRP A 343 5.59 -19.18 21.16
CA TRP A 343 5.18 -20.53 21.54
C TRP A 343 6.23 -21.31 22.32
N GLN A 344 7.52 -21.04 22.11
CA GLN A 344 8.61 -21.67 22.86
C GLN A 344 8.86 -21.00 24.22
N ALA A 345 8.20 -19.87 24.48
CA ALA A 345 8.38 -19.06 25.67
C ALA A 345 9.88 -18.74 25.95
N LYS A 346 10.33 -18.91 27.20
CA LYS A 346 11.73 -18.67 27.57
C LYS A 346 12.64 -19.79 27.07
N ILE A 347 13.59 -19.43 26.22
CA ILE A 347 14.63 -20.31 25.66
C ILE A 347 15.97 -20.11 26.39
N ASP A 348 16.67 -21.19 26.68
CA ASP A 348 18.05 -21.20 27.18
C ASP A 348 19.02 -21.35 25.99
N TRP A 349 19.40 -20.21 25.39
CA TRP A 349 20.21 -20.16 24.18
C TRP A 349 21.64 -20.72 24.37
N ASP A 350 22.20 -20.68 25.59
CA ASP A 350 23.50 -21.29 25.90
C ASP A 350 23.46 -22.82 25.82
N LYS A 351 22.28 -23.43 26.03
CA LYS A 351 22.06 -24.87 25.79
C LYS A 351 21.74 -25.17 24.33
N VAL A 352 21.02 -24.28 23.65
CA VAL A 352 20.75 -24.40 22.21
C VAL A 352 22.06 -24.39 21.42
N ALA A 353 22.99 -23.47 21.73
CA ALA A 353 24.29 -23.38 21.08
C ALA A 353 25.21 -24.60 21.29
N LYS A 354 24.86 -25.48 22.24
CA LYS A 354 25.55 -26.77 22.48
C LYS A 354 24.83 -27.94 21.83
N SER A 355 23.73 -27.68 21.13
CA SER A 355 22.97 -28.64 20.34
C SER A 355 23.38 -28.53 18.86
N ASP A 356 22.82 -29.39 18.01
CA ASP A 356 23.05 -29.41 16.56
C ASP A 356 22.18 -28.34 15.85
N VAL A 357 22.37 -27.06 16.23
CA VAL A 357 21.64 -25.89 15.72
C VAL A 357 22.64 -24.81 15.31
N ASP A 358 22.72 -24.55 14.00
CA ASP A 358 23.62 -23.57 13.40
C ASP A 358 22.99 -22.17 13.32
N TYR A 359 21.66 -22.09 13.17
CA TYR A 359 20.92 -20.83 13.03
C TYR A 359 19.50 -20.88 13.62
N ALA A 360 18.90 -19.71 13.82
CA ALA A 360 17.49 -19.58 14.19
C ALA A 360 16.75 -18.55 13.32
N ILE A 361 15.53 -18.87 12.87
CA ILE A 361 14.60 -17.89 12.29
C ILE A 361 13.57 -17.51 13.36
N ILE A 362 13.57 -16.26 13.80
CA ILE A 362 12.78 -15.82 14.96
C ILE A 362 11.59 -14.99 14.47
N ARG A 363 10.37 -15.27 14.95
CA ARG A 363 9.21 -14.43 14.63
C ARG A 363 9.45 -13.01 15.12
N ALA A 364 9.51 -12.04 14.21
CA ALA A 364 9.62 -10.63 14.56
C ALA A 364 8.27 -10.05 15.01
N GLY A 365 7.20 -10.45 14.35
CA GLY A 365 5.84 -10.00 14.66
C GLY A 365 4.84 -10.51 13.63
N TYR A 366 3.69 -9.87 13.61
CA TYR A 366 2.56 -10.20 12.74
C TYR A 366 1.70 -8.97 12.46
N GLY A 367 0.86 -9.01 11.44
CA GLY A 367 -0.07 -7.92 11.15
C GLY A 367 0.62 -6.61 10.75
N ASN A 368 -0.10 -5.50 10.83
CA ASN A 368 0.29 -4.21 10.25
C ASN A 368 0.68 -3.12 11.25
N LEU A 369 0.81 -3.45 12.55
CA LEU A 369 1.22 -2.52 13.60
C LEU A 369 2.53 -2.97 14.23
N SER A 370 3.46 -2.03 14.46
CA SER A 370 4.72 -2.33 15.18
C SER A 370 4.49 -2.81 16.62
N SER A 371 3.32 -2.51 17.22
CA SER A 371 2.91 -3.05 18.52
C SER A 371 2.58 -4.55 18.49
N GLN A 372 2.38 -5.14 17.31
CA GLN A 372 2.19 -6.58 17.10
C GLN A 372 3.53 -7.34 16.95
N LYS A 373 4.60 -6.76 17.52
CA LYS A 373 5.89 -7.42 17.73
C LYS A 373 5.71 -8.67 18.59
N ASP A 374 6.39 -9.76 18.23
CA ASP A 374 6.35 -10.99 19.03
C ASP A 374 6.88 -10.72 20.45
N LYS A 375 6.13 -11.17 21.46
CA LYS A 375 6.43 -10.94 22.87
C LYS A 375 7.83 -11.39 23.29
N TYR A 376 8.38 -12.43 22.67
CA TYR A 376 9.72 -12.94 22.97
C TYR A 376 10.79 -12.54 21.94
N PHE A 377 10.45 -11.71 20.94
CA PHE A 377 11.38 -11.33 19.87
C PHE A 377 12.71 -10.80 20.40
N GLU A 378 12.67 -9.77 21.26
CA GLU A 378 13.89 -9.12 21.78
C GLU A 378 14.75 -10.10 22.60
N ALA A 379 14.11 -10.87 23.48
CA ALA A 379 14.81 -11.85 24.30
C ALA A 379 15.45 -12.98 23.46
N ASN A 380 14.77 -13.39 22.39
CA ASN A 380 15.24 -14.44 21.50
C ASN A 380 16.37 -13.95 20.59
N ILE A 381 16.22 -12.79 19.95
CA ILE A 381 17.23 -12.27 19.01
C ILE A 381 18.52 -11.90 19.74
N GLU A 382 18.44 -11.29 20.93
CA GLU A 382 19.61 -10.96 21.74
C GLU A 382 20.24 -12.20 22.36
N GLY A 383 19.42 -13.14 22.83
CA GLY A 383 19.88 -14.39 23.44
C GLY A 383 20.62 -15.28 22.44
N ALA A 384 20.06 -15.47 21.25
CA ALA A 384 20.68 -16.24 20.18
C ALA A 384 21.99 -15.60 19.71
N ALA A 385 21.98 -14.29 19.43
CA ALA A 385 23.18 -13.56 19.01
C ALA A 385 24.30 -13.64 20.06
N LYS A 386 23.97 -13.50 21.35
CA LYS A 386 24.94 -13.63 22.44
C LYS A 386 25.52 -15.03 22.57
N ALA A 387 24.72 -16.06 22.29
CA ALA A 387 25.15 -17.45 22.28
C ALA A 387 25.94 -17.83 21.01
N GLY A 388 26.08 -16.91 20.05
CA GLY A 388 26.80 -17.12 18.80
C GLY A 388 25.99 -17.86 17.72
N ILE A 389 24.66 -17.85 17.83
CA ILE A 389 23.76 -18.44 16.84
C ILE A 389 23.35 -17.36 15.83
N ASP A 390 23.61 -17.62 14.55
CA ASP A 390 23.22 -16.73 13.46
C ASP A 390 21.68 -16.67 13.35
N CYS A 391 21.15 -15.48 13.08
CA CYS A 391 19.70 -15.25 13.12
C CYS A 391 19.16 -14.68 11.81
N GLY A 392 17.93 -15.10 11.48
CA GLY A 392 17.01 -14.47 10.54
C GLY A 392 15.67 -14.25 11.23
N VAL A 393 14.70 -13.74 10.51
CA VAL A 393 13.38 -13.46 11.08
C VAL A 393 12.24 -13.82 10.14
N TYR A 394 11.04 -13.98 10.68
CA TYR A 394 9.83 -14.03 9.86
C TYR A 394 8.73 -13.10 10.38
N TRP A 395 7.89 -12.64 9.46
CA TRP A 395 6.69 -11.85 9.74
C TRP A 395 5.45 -12.65 9.33
N TYR A 396 4.51 -12.82 10.25
CA TYR A 396 3.29 -13.59 10.01
C TYR A 396 2.17 -12.71 9.47
N SER A 397 1.65 -13.05 8.29
CA SER A 397 0.75 -12.17 7.57
C SER A 397 -0.73 -12.37 7.90
N TYR A 398 -1.44 -11.26 8.02
CA TYR A 398 -2.90 -11.16 7.97
C TYR A 398 -3.39 -10.32 6.79
N ALA A 399 -2.49 -9.88 5.90
CA ALA A 399 -2.79 -8.96 4.82
C ALA A 399 -3.89 -9.49 3.90
N SER A 400 -4.89 -8.64 3.64
CA SER A 400 -6.01 -8.93 2.73
C SER A 400 -5.89 -8.24 1.38
N SER A 401 -4.97 -7.28 1.28
CA SER A 401 -4.62 -6.56 0.06
C SER A 401 -3.11 -6.25 0.02
N PRO A 402 -2.57 -5.86 -1.15
CA PRO A 402 -1.19 -5.40 -1.25
C PRO A 402 -0.90 -4.21 -0.32
N GLU A 403 -1.84 -3.30 -0.12
CA GLU A 403 -1.70 -2.16 0.80
C GLU A 403 -1.49 -2.61 2.25
N ASP A 404 -2.26 -3.61 2.71
CA ASP A 404 -2.06 -4.20 4.03
C ASP A 404 -0.64 -4.77 4.13
N ALA A 405 -0.17 -5.48 3.09
CA ALA A 405 1.15 -6.12 3.06
C ALA A 405 2.30 -5.11 3.14
N VAL A 406 2.14 -3.92 2.57
CA VAL A 406 3.09 -2.79 2.74
C VAL A 406 3.13 -2.34 4.18
N LEU A 407 1.97 -2.19 4.84
CA LEU A 407 1.92 -1.81 6.26
C LEU A 407 2.55 -2.90 7.15
N GLU A 408 2.36 -4.18 6.81
CA GLU A 408 3.05 -5.29 7.47
C GLU A 408 4.57 -5.21 7.28
N ALA A 409 5.05 -4.85 6.09
CA ALA A 409 6.46 -4.67 5.82
C ALA A 409 7.07 -3.47 6.55
N GLU A 410 6.36 -2.35 6.66
CA GLU A 410 6.78 -1.20 7.46
C GLU A 410 6.81 -1.52 8.95
N ALA A 411 5.77 -2.20 9.47
CA ALA A 411 5.76 -2.68 10.84
C ALA A 411 6.92 -3.65 11.11
N CYS A 412 7.21 -4.56 10.17
CA CYS A 412 8.36 -5.45 10.21
C CYS A 412 9.67 -4.65 10.26
N TYR A 413 9.86 -3.72 9.33
CA TYR A 413 11.05 -2.86 9.27
C TYR A 413 11.29 -2.11 10.58
N GLU A 414 10.26 -1.50 11.16
CA GLU A 414 10.38 -0.77 12.43
C GLU A 414 10.85 -1.66 13.58
N VAL A 415 10.47 -2.95 13.57
CA VAL A 415 10.89 -3.94 14.56
C VAL A 415 12.33 -4.43 14.33
N ILE A 416 12.75 -4.56 13.08
CA ILE A 416 14.02 -5.21 12.73
C ILE A 416 15.17 -4.24 12.43
N LYS A 417 14.88 -2.95 12.19
CA LYS A 417 15.91 -1.95 11.83
C LYS A 417 17.00 -1.81 12.89
N ASN A 418 18.16 -1.29 12.45
CA ASN A 418 19.35 -1.04 13.27
C ASN A 418 20.04 -2.31 13.82
N ARG A 419 19.87 -3.47 13.17
CA ARG A 419 20.48 -4.74 13.55
C ARG A 419 20.94 -5.52 12.32
N LYS A 420 21.83 -6.50 12.54
CA LYS A 420 22.33 -7.39 11.48
C LYS A 420 21.64 -8.74 11.54
N TYR A 421 21.23 -9.27 10.38
CA TYR A 421 20.65 -10.61 10.26
C TYR A 421 21.43 -11.43 9.24
N ALA A 422 22.03 -12.53 9.70
CA ALA A 422 22.83 -13.41 8.85
C ALA A 422 21.96 -14.34 7.97
N TYR A 423 20.66 -14.39 8.25
CA TYR A 423 19.64 -15.14 7.50
C TYR A 423 18.50 -14.22 7.04
N PRO A 424 17.67 -14.64 6.05
CA PRO A 424 16.64 -13.81 5.43
C PRO A 424 15.55 -13.31 6.38
N VAL A 425 14.80 -12.32 5.88
CA VAL A 425 13.48 -11.95 6.41
C VAL A 425 12.40 -12.68 5.61
N TYR A 426 11.72 -13.65 6.22
CA TYR A 426 10.67 -14.41 5.55
C TYR A 426 9.27 -13.83 5.78
N TYR A 427 8.50 -13.70 4.71
CA TYR A 427 7.08 -13.39 4.75
C TYR A 427 6.25 -14.68 4.81
N SER A 428 5.55 -14.90 5.93
CA SER A 428 4.82 -16.14 6.20
C SER A 428 3.36 -16.04 5.78
N LEU A 429 2.98 -16.75 4.72
CA LEU A 429 1.65 -16.79 4.11
C LEU A 429 0.90 -18.06 4.51
N GLU A 430 0.34 -18.10 5.71
CA GLU A 430 -0.23 -19.33 6.28
C GLU A 430 -1.60 -19.15 6.91
N ASP A 431 -2.06 -17.91 7.08
CA ASP A 431 -3.31 -17.64 7.77
C ASP A 431 -4.55 -18.02 6.95
N VAL A 432 -5.60 -18.41 7.68
CA VAL A 432 -6.89 -18.75 7.09
C VAL A 432 -7.56 -17.57 6.37
N CYS A 433 -7.22 -16.31 6.72
CA CYS A 433 -7.73 -15.13 6.03
C CYS A 433 -7.34 -15.11 4.54
N LEU A 434 -6.23 -15.75 4.19
CA LEU A 434 -5.69 -15.81 2.83
C LEU A 434 -6.51 -16.75 1.93
N ASN A 435 -7.29 -17.66 2.50
CA ASN A 435 -7.97 -18.72 1.74
C ASN A 435 -9.01 -18.19 0.75
N SER A 436 -9.66 -17.06 1.06
CA SER A 436 -10.68 -16.44 0.20
C SER A 436 -10.10 -15.65 -0.97
N LEU A 437 -8.79 -15.36 -0.95
CA LEU A 437 -8.14 -14.50 -1.93
C LEU A 437 -7.76 -15.28 -3.19
N SER A 438 -7.85 -14.59 -4.34
CA SER A 438 -7.41 -15.13 -5.62
C SER A 438 -5.89 -15.31 -5.65
N ASN A 439 -5.39 -16.23 -6.47
CA ASN A 439 -3.94 -16.44 -6.62
C ASN A 439 -3.20 -15.18 -7.06
N LYS A 440 -3.84 -14.33 -7.88
CA LYS A 440 -3.28 -13.03 -8.27
C LYS A 440 -3.14 -12.12 -7.05
N ALA A 441 -4.20 -11.96 -6.27
CA ALA A 441 -4.16 -11.13 -5.06
C ALA A 441 -3.10 -11.61 -4.05
N LEU A 442 -3.00 -12.93 -3.83
CA LEU A 442 -1.97 -13.52 -2.97
C LEU A 442 -0.55 -13.25 -3.49
N SER A 443 -0.36 -13.31 -4.81
CA SER A 443 0.94 -13.05 -5.42
C SER A 443 1.31 -11.57 -5.35
N ASP A 444 0.33 -10.68 -5.53
CA ASP A 444 0.52 -9.22 -5.39
C ASP A 444 0.83 -8.85 -3.93
N ILE A 445 0.16 -9.48 -2.94
CA ILE A 445 0.45 -9.35 -1.50
C ILE A 445 1.87 -9.81 -1.17
N ALA A 446 2.27 -10.99 -1.66
CA ALA A 446 3.62 -11.51 -1.44
C ALA A 446 4.68 -10.58 -2.02
N LYS A 447 4.44 -10.11 -3.25
CA LYS A 447 5.34 -9.18 -3.94
C LYS A 447 5.47 -7.87 -3.17
N ALA A 448 4.36 -7.27 -2.75
CA ALA A 448 4.35 -6.00 -2.01
C ALA A 448 5.17 -6.09 -0.72
N PHE A 449 4.95 -7.09 0.14
CA PHE A 449 5.78 -7.20 1.34
C PHE A 449 7.27 -7.34 1.02
N CYS A 450 7.60 -8.20 0.05
CA CYS A 450 8.99 -8.51 -0.29
C CYS A 450 9.70 -7.31 -0.93
N SER A 451 9.10 -6.63 -1.91
CA SER A 451 9.71 -5.46 -2.54
C SER A 451 9.91 -4.30 -1.56
N THR A 452 9.00 -4.12 -0.60
CA THR A 452 9.12 -3.07 0.43
C THR A 452 10.39 -3.26 1.24
N LEU A 453 10.65 -4.48 1.71
CA LEU A 453 11.82 -4.75 2.53
C LEU A 453 13.12 -4.83 1.71
N GLU A 454 13.07 -5.27 0.45
CA GLU A 454 14.23 -5.19 -0.45
C GLU A 454 14.72 -3.76 -0.66
N LYS A 455 13.79 -2.82 -0.88
CA LYS A 455 14.11 -1.39 -1.00
C LYS A 455 14.77 -0.83 0.27
N LYS A 456 14.48 -1.43 1.44
CA LYS A 456 15.10 -1.08 2.73
C LYS A 456 16.41 -1.84 2.99
N GLY A 457 16.93 -2.54 1.98
CA GLY A 457 18.22 -3.25 2.05
C GLY A 457 18.14 -4.62 2.72
N TYR A 458 16.96 -5.26 2.77
CA TYR A 458 16.81 -6.60 3.31
C TYR A 458 16.69 -7.66 2.21
N TYR A 459 17.34 -8.79 2.42
CA TYR A 459 17.15 -10.02 1.67
C TYR A 459 15.92 -10.74 2.22
N VAL A 460 14.95 -10.99 1.34
CA VAL A 460 13.61 -11.48 1.72
C VAL A 460 13.31 -12.85 1.14
N GLY A 461 12.34 -13.54 1.70
CA GLY A 461 11.82 -14.77 1.12
C GLY A 461 10.36 -14.99 1.46
N ILE A 462 9.74 -15.93 0.76
CA ILE A 462 8.36 -16.35 0.99
C ILE A 462 8.37 -17.67 1.74
N LYS A 463 7.55 -17.77 2.79
CA LYS A 463 7.35 -18.99 3.57
C LYS A 463 5.88 -19.43 3.53
N SER A 464 5.66 -20.70 3.22
CA SER A 464 4.37 -21.37 3.41
C SER A 464 4.53 -22.89 3.28
N ASN A 465 3.43 -23.62 3.45
CA ASN A 465 3.38 -25.05 3.18
C ASN A 465 3.45 -25.35 1.67
N VAL A 466 3.99 -26.53 1.34
CA VAL A 466 4.19 -26.99 -0.05
C VAL A 466 2.95 -26.86 -0.93
N ASN A 467 1.75 -27.12 -0.40
CA ASN A 467 0.51 -27.09 -1.19
C ASN A 467 0.14 -25.64 -1.54
N PHE A 468 0.23 -24.73 -0.57
CA PHE A 468 -0.02 -23.32 -0.80
C PHE A 468 0.97 -22.72 -1.81
N LEU A 469 2.28 -22.97 -1.62
CA LEU A 469 3.32 -22.53 -2.56
C LEU A 469 3.08 -23.08 -3.98
N SER A 470 2.65 -24.33 -4.12
CA SER A 470 2.49 -24.97 -5.43
C SER A 470 1.20 -24.59 -6.17
N THR A 471 0.17 -24.12 -5.45
CA THR A 471 -1.19 -23.98 -6.03
C THR A 471 -1.79 -22.58 -5.90
N ARG A 472 -1.26 -21.72 -5.03
CA ARG A 472 -1.85 -20.42 -4.68
C ARG A 472 -1.03 -19.21 -5.09
N LEU A 473 0.24 -19.40 -5.48
CA LEU A 473 1.15 -18.32 -5.84
C LEU A 473 1.65 -18.46 -7.29
N ASP A 474 1.94 -17.32 -7.92
CA ASP A 474 2.54 -17.26 -9.26
C ASP A 474 4.01 -17.72 -9.21
N GLU A 475 4.40 -18.56 -10.16
CA GLU A 475 5.76 -19.12 -10.22
C GLU A 475 6.87 -18.08 -10.42
N SER A 476 6.53 -16.90 -10.94
CA SER A 476 7.48 -15.79 -11.11
C SER A 476 8.04 -15.28 -9.79
N LEU A 477 7.31 -15.43 -8.68
CA LEU A 477 7.78 -15.08 -7.34
C LEU A 477 8.99 -15.92 -6.94
N PHE A 478 9.02 -17.20 -7.30
CA PHE A 478 10.10 -18.14 -6.93
C PHE A 478 11.38 -17.96 -7.76
N LYS A 479 11.34 -17.06 -8.75
CA LYS A 479 12.53 -16.58 -9.46
C LYS A 479 13.07 -15.28 -8.87
N SER A 480 12.23 -14.57 -8.12
CA SER A 480 12.48 -13.22 -7.63
C SER A 480 12.79 -13.19 -6.14
N TYR A 481 12.35 -14.20 -5.38
CA TYR A 481 12.50 -14.29 -3.94
C TYR A 481 12.94 -15.69 -3.52
N ASP A 482 13.59 -15.76 -2.37
CA ASP A 482 13.90 -17.02 -1.73
C ASP A 482 12.62 -17.73 -1.25
N VAL A 483 12.66 -19.06 -1.13
CA VAL A 483 11.53 -19.87 -0.68
C VAL A 483 11.94 -20.74 0.50
N TRP A 484 11.18 -20.61 1.58
CA TRP A 484 11.19 -21.50 2.73
C TRP A 484 9.94 -22.37 2.71
N VAL A 485 10.12 -23.64 2.33
CA VAL A 485 9.00 -24.58 2.18
C VAL A 485 8.79 -25.39 3.45
N ALA A 486 7.54 -25.46 3.93
CA ALA A 486 7.16 -26.42 4.96
C ALA A 486 6.58 -27.70 4.34
N HIS A 487 7.20 -28.85 4.65
CA HIS A 487 6.74 -30.17 4.21
C HIS A 487 7.32 -31.27 5.10
N TYR A 488 6.49 -31.91 5.92
CA TYR A 488 6.95 -32.83 6.96
C TYR A 488 6.85 -34.30 6.54
N GLY A 489 7.67 -35.14 7.18
CA GLY A 489 7.59 -36.60 7.00
C GLY A 489 8.08 -37.13 5.65
N VAL A 490 8.69 -36.27 4.83
CA VAL A 490 9.21 -36.61 3.50
C VAL A 490 10.74 -36.53 3.46
N SER A 491 11.37 -37.21 2.50
CA SER A 491 12.82 -37.17 2.29
C SER A 491 13.29 -35.99 1.44
N LYS A 492 12.37 -35.37 0.68
CA LYS A 492 12.54 -34.15 -0.10
C LYS A 492 11.19 -33.44 -0.21
N PRO A 493 11.12 -32.10 -0.11
CA PRO A 493 9.90 -31.36 -0.42
C PRO A 493 9.37 -31.69 -1.81
N GLY A 494 8.07 -31.96 -1.90
CA GLY A 494 7.31 -32.03 -3.15
C GLY A 494 7.16 -30.68 -3.89
N PHE A 495 8.05 -29.73 -3.66
CA PHE A 495 8.09 -28.44 -4.35
C PHE A 495 9.11 -28.53 -5.49
N ASN A 496 8.64 -28.44 -6.74
CA ASN A 496 9.45 -28.66 -7.93
C ASN A 496 10.08 -27.37 -8.51
N LYS A 497 10.05 -26.27 -7.75
CA LYS A 497 10.70 -24.99 -8.05
C LYS A 497 11.90 -24.78 -7.12
N ASN A 498 12.63 -23.68 -7.28
CA ASN A 498 13.77 -23.36 -6.43
C ASN A 498 13.29 -23.05 -4.99
N TYR A 499 13.95 -23.65 -4.00
CA TYR A 499 13.80 -23.31 -2.58
C TYR A 499 15.17 -23.44 -1.90
N ASN A 500 15.44 -22.58 -0.93
CA ASN A 500 16.73 -22.56 -0.25
C ASN A 500 16.62 -22.82 1.25
N MET A 501 15.41 -22.97 1.77
CA MET A 501 15.15 -23.45 3.11
C MET A 501 14.00 -24.46 3.14
N TRP A 502 14.09 -25.47 4.00
CA TRP A 502 13.06 -26.49 4.19
C TRP A 502 12.79 -26.72 5.68
N GLN A 503 11.57 -26.43 6.12
CA GLN A 503 11.06 -26.86 7.40
C GLN A 503 10.62 -28.34 7.29
N TYR A 504 11.47 -29.24 7.78
CA TYR A 504 11.33 -30.69 7.59
C TYR A 504 10.62 -31.38 8.76
N SER A 505 10.51 -30.72 9.91
CA SER A 505 9.81 -31.25 11.08
C SER A 505 9.20 -30.13 11.90
N SER A 506 8.04 -30.39 12.51
CA SER A 506 7.39 -29.54 13.52
C SER A 506 7.46 -30.12 14.94
N THR A 507 8.15 -31.25 15.12
CA THR A 507 8.15 -32.04 16.37
C THR A 507 9.54 -32.24 16.95
N GLY A 508 10.50 -31.41 16.53
CA GLY A 508 11.87 -31.45 17.01
C GLY A 508 11.98 -31.21 18.51
N LYS A 509 13.07 -31.70 19.11
CA LYS A 509 13.42 -31.48 20.51
C LYS A 509 14.85 -31.01 20.61
N VAL A 510 15.04 -29.78 21.09
CA VAL A 510 16.36 -29.15 21.24
C VAL A 510 16.58 -28.81 22.71
N ASN A 511 17.77 -29.12 23.22
CA ASN A 511 18.09 -28.83 24.61
C ASN A 511 18.10 -27.30 24.83
N GLY A 512 17.40 -26.84 25.87
CA GLY A 512 17.20 -25.42 26.14
C GLY A 512 15.85 -24.87 25.69
N ILE A 513 15.08 -25.64 24.91
CA ILE A 513 13.70 -25.30 24.54
C ILE A 513 12.74 -26.27 25.26
N ASN A 514 11.72 -25.73 25.91
CA ASN A 514 10.68 -26.53 26.52
C ASN A 514 9.63 -26.90 25.47
N GLY A 515 9.37 -28.19 25.28
CA GLY A 515 8.38 -28.67 24.33
C GLY A 515 8.98 -28.99 22.96
N ILE A 516 8.16 -28.81 21.92
CA ILE A 516 8.53 -29.06 20.53
C ILE A 516 8.99 -27.78 19.83
N VAL A 517 9.86 -27.93 18.84
CA VAL A 517 10.32 -26.85 17.98
C VAL A 517 10.37 -27.34 16.53
N ASN A 518 10.12 -26.41 15.61
CA ASN A 518 10.30 -26.67 14.20
C ASN A 518 11.79 -26.82 13.88
N CYS A 519 12.11 -27.63 12.88
CA CYS A 519 13.49 -27.87 12.45
C CYS A 519 13.63 -27.67 10.95
N ASP A 520 14.73 -27.03 10.59
CA ASP A 520 14.97 -26.50 9.25
C ASP A 520 16.31 -26.95 8.70
N TYR A 521 16.35 -27.09 7.38
CA TYR A 521 17.59 -27.14 6.62
C TYR A 521 17.72 -25.90 5.76
N ALA A 522 18.91 -25.31 5.77
CA ALA A 522 19.33 -24.34 4.76
C ALA A 522 20.17 -25.02 3.68
N TYR A 523 19.96 -24.61 2.44
CA TYR A 523 20.67 -25.09 1.25
C TYR A 523 21.61 -24.04 0.63
N ILE A 524 21.66 -22.85 1.23
CA ILE A 524 22.58 -21.77 0.89
C ILE A 524 23.29 -21.29 2.16
N ASN A 525 24.55 -20.87 2.02
CA ASN A 525 25.27 -20.14 3.05
C ASN A 525 24.78 -18.67 3.07
N PHE A 526 23.63 -18.43 3.71
CA PHE A 526 23.07 -17.08 3.85
C PHE A 526 24.04 -16.09 4.51
N PRO A 527 24.80 -16.44 5.57
CA PRO A 527 25.76 -15.50 6.15
C PRO A 527 26.78 -14.96 5.15
N LYS A 528 27.21 -15.77 4.18
CA LYS A 528 28.07 -15.34 3.08
C LYS A 528 27.32 -14.41 2.13
N VAL A 529 26.10 -14.78 1.71
CA VAL A 529 25.26 -13.97 0.81
C VAL A 529 25.02 -12.57 1.39
N MET A 530 24.59 -12.46 2.66
CA MET A 530 24.31 -11.16 3.29
C MET A 530 25.56 -10.27 3.35
N LYS A 531 26.72 -10.86 3.67
CA LYS A 531 28.00 -10.14 3.74
C LYS A 531 28.49 -9.64 2.38
N GLU A 532 28.37 -10.47 1.34
CA GLU A 532 28.83 -10.11 -0.02
C GLU A 532 27.89 -9.11 -0.71
N ALA A 533 26.59 -9.19 -0.43
CA ALA A 533 25.57 -8.31 -1.00
C ALA A 533 25.36 -7.00 -0.21
N HIS A 534 25.96 -6.86 0.99
CA HIS A 534 25.73 -5.73 1.90
C HIS A 534 24.24 -5.54 2.27
N LEU A 535 23.55 -6.65 2.54
CA LEU A 535 22.12 -6.69 2.88
C LEU A 535 21.91 -7.03 4.36
N ASN A 536 20.70 -6.85 4.87
CA ASN A 536 20.32 -7.18 6.25
C ASN A 536 21.22 -6.50 7.30
N GLY A 537 21.61 -5.25 7.04
CA GLY A 537 22.46 -4.45 7.92
C GLY A 537 23.97 -4.76 7.88
N PHE A 538 24.45 -5.59 6.93
CA PHE A 538 25.86 -5.99 6.84
C PHE A 538 26.84 -4.95 6.32
#